data_AF-A0A925SW78-F1
#
_entry.id   AF-A0A925SW78-F1
#
_cell.length_a   1.000
_cell.length_b   1.000
_cell.length_c   1.000
_cell.angle_alpha   90.00
_cell.angle_beta   90.00
_cell.angle_gamma   90.00
#
_symmetry.space_group_name_H-M   'P 1'
#
loop_
_entity.id
_entity.type
_entity.pdbx_description
1 polymer ?
#
loop_
_entity_poly.entity_id
_entity_poly.type
_entity_poly.pdbx_seq_one_letter_code
_entity_poly.pdbx_strand_id
1 'polypeptide(L)'
;MAAILVLHATVDGQAARIAERIAQVLARGGHEVEMLPVQARAALAALATSEAVVVGGSIRYGRYPRGLLQFVRENRDALDARPNAFFSVCLSAGGPGANPAAAWGYVEKFISDGGWQPGRIASFAGALLYTRYNPFIRLLMRLIVGMAGGETDTSRDYEYTDWEAVERFAAELDLQLRPARAA
;
A
#
# COMPACT_ATOMS: atom_id res chain seq x y z
N MET A 1 4.28 15.24 17.92
CA MET A 1 2.92 14.85 17.49
C MET A 1 2.69 15.53 16.15
N ALA A 2 2.44 14.75 15.10
CA ALA A 2 2.20 15.27 13.75
C ALA A 2 0.87 14.69 13.24
N ALA A 3 0.15 15.45 12.42
CA ALA A 3 -1.05 14.98 11.73
C ALA A 3 -0.67 14.21 10.46
N ILE A 4 -0.99 12.91 10.40
CA ILE A 4 -0.62 12.01 9.31
C ILE A 4 -1.87 11.51 8.60
N LEU A 5 -1.86 11.63 7.27
CA LEU A 5 -2.89 11.03 6.43
C LEU A 5 -2.38 9.72 5.82
N VAL A 6 -3.11 8.63 6.00
CA VAL A 6 -2.87 7.34 5.34
C VAL A 6 -3.94 7.10 4.28
N LEU A 7 -3.56 7.27 3.02
CA LEU A 7 -4.38 7.03 1.86
C LEU A 7 -4.17 5.62 1.30
N HIS A 8 -5.26 4.95 0.95
CA HIS A 8 -5.17 3.63 0.33
C HIS A 8 -6.12 3.43 -0.85
N ALA A 9 -5.71 2.57 -1.80
CA ALA A 9 -6.56 2.03 -2.84
C ALA A 9 -6.53 0.50 -2.80
N THR A 10 -7.65 -0.12 -2.45
CA THR A 10 -7.76 -1.58 -2.35
C THR A 10 -8.89 -2.11 -3.19
N VAL A 11 -8.78 -3.36 -3.65
CA VAL A 11 -9.88 -4.06 -4.31
C VAL A 11 -10.42 -5.19 -3.44
N ASP A 12 -9.54 -6.08 -2.94
CA ASP A 12 -9.97 -7.24 -2.14
C ASP A 12 -9.78 -7.02 -0.62
N GLY A 13 -9.26 -5.86 -0.20
CA GLY A 13 -9.15 -5.44 1.21
C GLY A 13 -7.74 -5.49 1.81
N GLN A 14 -6.79 -6.21 1.22
CA GLN A 14 -5.46 -6.40 1.85
C GLN A 14 -4.67 -5.09 1.98
N ALA A 15 -4.70 -4.23 0.97
CA ALA A 15 -4.04 -2.92 1.06
C ALA A 15 -4.67 -2.01 2.13
N ALA A 16 -5.98 -2.15 2.41
CA ALA A 16 -6.59 -1.45 3.54
C ALA A 16 -6.11 -2.01 4.88
N ARG A 17 -5.96 -3.33 5.03
CA ARG A 17 -5.40 -3.94 6.26
C ARG A 17 -3.95 -3.53 6.51
N ILE A 18 -3.14 -3.43 5.45
CA ILE A 18 -1.76 -2.92 5.54
C ILE A 18 -1.75 -1.45 5.94
N ALA A 19 -2.59 -0.61 5.31
CA ALA A 19 -2.75 0.79 5.70
C ALA A 19 -3.18 0.94 7.17
N GLU A 20 -4.11 0.11 7.63
CA GLU A 20 -4.58 0.11 9.01
C GLU A 20 -3.44 -0.26 9.99
N ARG A 21 -2.62 -1.26 9.66
CA ARG A 21 -1.44 -1.61 10.47
C ARG A 21 -0.45 -0.46 10.52
N ILE A 22 -0.15 0.18 9.39
CA ILE A 22 0.73 1.36 9.33
C ILE A 22 0.17 2.47 10.22
N ALA A 23 -1.12 2.78 10.09
CA ALA A 23 -1.78 3.80 10.89
C ALA A 23 -1.72 3.51 12.40
N GLN A 24 -1.93 2.24 12.80
CA GLN A 24 -1.82 1.82 14.20
C GLN A 24 -0.40 2.01 14.75
N VAL A 25 0.64 1.68 13.98
CA VAL A 25 2.03 1.87 14.43
C VAL A 25 2.34 3.36 14.61
N LEU A 26 1.95 4.19 13.64
CA LEU A 26 2.15 5.65 13.72
C LEU A 26 1.37 6.27 14.89
N ALA A 27 0.13 5.84 15.12
CA ALA A 27 -0.67 6.29 16.25
C ALA A 27 -0.04 5.89 17.61
N ARG A 28 0.52 4.68 17.72
CA ARG A 28 1.30 4.27 18.92
C ARG A 28 2.55 5.12 19.13
N GLY A 29 3.11 5.69 18.05
CA GLY A 29 4.19 6.68 18.10
C GLY A 29 3.77 8.05 18.65
N GLY A 30 2.48 8.29 18.89
CA GLY A 30 1.94 9.55 19.41
C GLY A 30 1.58 10.55 18.31
N HIS A 31 1.34 10.08 17.08
CA HIS A 31 0.83 10.87 15.97
C HIS A 31 -0.70 10.82 15.89
N GLU A 32 -1.31 11.88 15.37
CA GLU A 32 -2.72 11.86 14.97
C GLU A 32 -2.80 11.29 13.57
N VAL A 33 -3.56 10.21 13.38
CA VAL A 33 -3.60 9.49 12.10
C VAL A 33 -5.01 9.38 11.58
N GLU A 34 -5.24 9.90 10.38
CA GLU A 34 -6.48 9.72 9.64
C GLU A 34 -6.23 8.74 8.49
N MET A 35 -7.07 7.71 8.35
CA MET A 35 -6.98 6.74 7.26
C MET A 35 -8.19 6.87 6.34
N LEU A 36 -7.96 7.06 5.05
CA LEU A 36 -9.02 7.23 4.06
C LEU A 36 -8.74 6.46 2.77
N PRO A 37 -9.76 5.91 2.10
CA PRO A 37 -9.66 5.54 0.70
C PRO A 37 -9.32 6.77 -0.16
N VAL A 38 -8.53 6.63 -1.21
CA VAL A 38 -8.19 7.76 -2.12
C VAL A 38 -9.41 8.37 -2.82
N GLN A 39 -10.51 7.63 -2.93
CA GLN A 39 -11.77 8.11 -3.50
C GLN A 39 -12.69 8.80 -2.47
N ALA A 40 -12.29 8.85 -1.19
CA ALA A 40 -13.08 9.50 -0.16
C ALA A 40 -13.22 11.00 -0.47
N ARG A 41 -14.43 11.54 -0.32
CA ARG A 41 -14.70 12.98 -0.54
C ARG A 41 -13.81 13.87 0.34
N ALA A 42 -13.46 13.41 1.54
CA ALA A 42 -12.61 14.12 2.48
C ALA A 42 -11.11 14.02 2.16
N ALA A 43 -10.67 13.15 1.23
CA ALA A 43 -9.25 12.86 1.01
C ALA A 43 -8.43 14.12 0.66
N LEU A 44 -8.98 15.00 -0.18
CA LEU A 44 -8.31 16.25 -0.55
C LEU A 44 -8.21 17.25 0.62
N ALA A 45 -9.28 17.36 1.40
CA ALA A 45 -9.31 18.24 2.56
C ALA A 45 -8.34 17.76 3.65
N ALA A 46 -8.36 16.45 3.95
CA ALA A 46 -7.41 15.82 4.86
C ALA A 46 -5.96 15.98 4.38
N LEU A 47 -5.73 15.86 3.07
CA LEU A 47 -4.40 16.07 2.48
C LEU A 47 -3.94 17.52 2.71
N ALA A 48 -4.81 18.51 2.59
CA ALA A 48 -4.44 19.90 2.79
C ALA A 48 -4.02 20.22 4.24
N THR A 49 -4.54 19.47 5.23
CA THR A 49 -4.27 19.69 6.66
C THR A 49 -3.22 18.74 7.24
N SER A 50 -2.82 17.69 6.51
CA SER A 50 -1.81 16.72 6.96
C SER A 50 -0.40 17.29 6.91
N GLU A 51 0.40 17.00 7.93
CA GLU A 51 1.83 17.30 8.02
C GLU A 51 2.69 16.21 7.36
N ALA A 52 2.15 14.99 7.22
CA ALA A 52 2.77 13.90 6.49
C ALA A 52 1.72 13.01 5.80
N VAL A 53 2.11 12.31 4.75
CA VAL A 53 1.19 11.47 3.97
C VAL A 53 1.80 10.12 3.59
N VAL A 54 1.05 9.06 3.84
CA VAL A 54 1.34 7.72 3.33
C VAL A 54 0.31 7.38 2.27
N VAL A 55 0.74 7.02 1.08
CA VAL A 55 -0.15 6.57 0.00
C VAL A 55 0.15 5.11 -0.28
N GLY A 56 -0.86 4.29 -0.54
CA GLY A 56 -0.58 2.95 -1.04
C GLY A 56 -1.72 2.26 -1.74
N GLY A 57 -1.40 1.14 -2.36
CA GLY A 57 -2.41 0.39 -3.07
C GLY A 57 -2.00 -1.00 -3.52
N SER A 58 -3.02 -1.79 -3.84
CA SER A 58 -2.83 -3.15 -4.35
C SER A 58 -2.85 -3.20 -5.87
N ILE A 59 -1.88 -3.90 -6.45
CA ILE A 59 -1.83 -4.21 -7.87
C ILE A 59 -2.83 -5.31 -8.19
N ARG A 60 -3.61 -5.13 -9.26
CA ARG A 60 -4.45 -6.18 -9.84
C ARG A 60 -4.20 -6.26 -11.35
N TYR A 61 -3.94 -7.48 -11.84
CA TYR A 61 -3.58 -7.73 -13.24
C TYR A 61 -2.46 -6.79 -13.77
N GLY A 62 -1.43 -6.59 -12.94
CA GLY A 62 -0.24 -5.80 -13.30
C GLY A 62 -0.44 -4.28 -13.31
N ARG A 63 -1.53 -3.75 -12.74
CA ARG A 63 -1.77 -2.30 -12.66
C ARG A 63 -2.36 -1.89 -11.30
N TYR A 64 -2.05 -0.67 -10.87
CA TYR A 64 -2.76 -0.05 -9.75
C TYR A 64 -4.15 0.46 -10.18
N PRO A 65 -5.08 0.65 -9.23
CA PRO A 65 -6.37 1.26 -9.50
C PRO A 65 -6.21 2.65 -10.14
N ARG A 66 -7.00 2.95 -11.18
CA ARG A 66 -6.93 4.24 -11.89
C ARG A 66 -7.10 5.45 -10.98
N GLY A 67 -8.00 5.35 -9.99
CA GLY A 67 -8.23 6.43 -9.03
C GLY A 67 -7.01 6.74 -8.16
N LEU A 68 -6.16 5.75 -7.87
CA LEU A 68 -4.90 5.97 -7.15
C LEU A 68 -3.92 6.80 -7.99
N LEU A 69 -3.73 6.39 -9.25
CA LEU A 69 -2.84 7.10 -10.17
C LEU A 69 -3.34 8.52 -10.47
N GLN A 70 -4.65 8.69 -10.66
CA GLN A 70 -5.25 9.99 -10.89
C GLN A 70 -5.05 10.92 -9.68
N PHE A 71 -5.33 10.43 -8.47
CA PHE A 71 -5.14 11.21 -7.24
C PHE A 71 -3.69 11.68 -7.10
N VAL A 72 -2.72 10.78 -7.31
CA VAL A 72 -1.29 11.15 -7.25
C VAL A 72 -0.94 12.20 -8.30
N ARG A 73 -1.36 12.03 -9.56
CA ARG A 73 -1.07 13.00 -10.64
C ARG A 73 -1.61 14.38 -10.33
N GLU A 74 -2.84 14.45 -9.86
CA GLU A 74 -3.54 15.72 -9.59
C GLU A 74 -3.01 16.44 -8.35
N ASN A 75 -2.40 15.70 -7.41
CA ASN A 75 -2.01 16.23 -6.10
C ASN A 75 -0.51 16.09 -5.80
N ARG A 76 0.33 15.77 -6.80
CA ARG A 76 1.76 15.49 -6.62
C ARG A 76 2.49 16.61 -5.87
N ASP A 77 2.21 17.87 -6.19
CA ASP A 77 2.91 19.01 -5.59
C ASP A 77 2.54 19.13 -4.09
N ALA A 78 1.30 18.81 -3.73
CA ALA A 78 0.87 18.75 -2.34
C ALA A 78 1.45 17.54 -1.60
N LEU A 79 1.57 16.38 -2.26
CA LEU A 79 2.22 15.20 -1.70
C LEU A 79 3.71 15.47 -1.43
N ASP A 80 4.41 16.12 -2.35
CA ASP A 80 5.85 16.40 -2.28
C ASP A 80 6.21 17.57 -1.36
N ALA A 81 5.27 18.46 -1.08
CA ALA A 81 5.45 19.56 -0.13
C ALA A 81 5.62 19.10 1.34
N ARG A 82 5.53 17.81 1.62
CA ARG A 82 5.61 17.24 2.97
C ARG A 82 6.28 15.87 2.99
N PRO A 83 6.75 15.39 4.15
CA PRO A 83 7.18 14.02 4.31
C PRO A 83 6.13 13.05 3.78
N ASN A 84 6.54 12.21 2.84
CA ASN A 84 5.63 11.30 2.17
C ASN A 84 6.26 9.92 1.97
N ALA A 85 5.40 8.91 1.88
CA ALA A 85 5.80 7.54 1.65
C ALA A 85 4.77 6.81 0.78
N PHE A 86 5.26 5.83 0.01
CA PHE A 86 4.44 4.95 -0.79
C PHE A 86 4.58 3.49 -0.36
N PHE A 87 3.47 2.76 -0.25
CA PHE A 87 3.51 1.31 -0.13
C PHE A 87 2.74 0.62 -1.26
N SER A 88 3.37 -0.37 -1.86
CA SER A 88 2.79 -1.25 -2.87
C SER A 88 2.40 -2.58 -2.26
N VAL A 89 1.28 -3.14 -2.72
CA VAL A 89 0.87 -4.49 -2.35
C VAL A 89 0.75 -5.33 -3.62
N CYS A 90 1.58 -6.37 -3.72
CA CYS A 90 1.62 -7.26 -4.88
C CYS A 90 1.87 -8.69 -4.44
N LEU A 91 1.09 -9.66 -4.93
CA LEU A 91 1.36 -11.08 -4.63
C LEU A 91 2.75 -11.50 -5.13
N SER A 92 3.20 -10.98 -6.27
CA SER A 92 4.53 -11.26 -6.83
C SER A 92 5.68 -10.77 -5.96
N ALA A 93 5.45 -9.95 -4.93
CA ALA A 93 6.51 -9.50 -4.02
C ALA A 93 6.99 -10.61 -3.07
N GLY A 94 6.21 -11.67 -2.85
CA GLY A 94 6.61 -12.75 -1.92
C GLY A 94 5.66 -13.95 -1.80
N GLY A 95 4.57 -14.00 -2.57
CA GLY A 95 3.67 -15.15 -2.63
C GLY A 95 4.10 -16.21 -3.66
N PRO A 96 3.21 -17.14 -4.04
CA PRO A 96 3.52 -18.19 -5.02
C PRO A 96 3.99 -17.62 -6.35
N GLY A 97 5.08 -18.16 -6.89
CA GLY A 97 5.70 -17.63 -8.11
C GLY A 97 6.25 -16.21 -7.93
N ALA A 98 6.75 -15.89 -6.72
CA ALA A 98 7.33 -14.60 -6.40
C ALA A 98 8.32 -14.15 -7.48
N ASN A 99 8.14 -12.92 -7.91
CA ASN A 99 9.03 -12.21 -8.81
C ASN A 99 9.14 -10.76 -8.30
N PRO A 100 10.00 -10.52 -7.30
CA PRO A 100 10.17 -9.19 -6.72
C PRO A 100 10.58 -8.13 -7.74
N ALA A 101 11.35 -8.50 -8.76
CA ALA A 101 11.73 -7.60 -9.85
C ALA A 101 10.51 -7.13 -10.66
N ALA A 102 9.56 -8.03 -10.97
CA ALA A 102 8.31 -7.66 -11.63
C ALA A 102 7.44 -6.77 -10.72
N ALA A 103 7.36 -7.08 -9.42
CA ALA A 103 6.65 -6.23 -8.45
C ALA A 103 7.22 -4.80 -8.43
N TRP A 104 8.55 -4.68 -8.45
CA TRP A 104 9.24 -3.40 -8.51
C TRP A 104 9.01 -2.67 -9.83
N GLY A 105 9.03 -3.37 -10.97
CA GLY A 105 8.70 -2.77 -12.27
C GLY A 105 7.31 -2.12 -12.31
N TYR A 106 6.32 -2.66 -11.59
CA TYR A 106 5.01 -2.01 -11.44
C TYR A 106 5.09 -0.73 -10.60
N VAL A 107 5.90 -0.72 -9.53
CA VAL A 107 6.14 0.47 -8.70
C VAL A 107 6.80 1.57 -9.52
N GLU A 108 7.89 1.26 -10.24
CA GLU A 108 8.59 2.21 -11.09
C GLU A 108 7.68 2.80 -12.17
N LYS A 109 6.87 1.94 -12.81
CA LYS A 109 5.88 2.39 -13.77
C LYS A 109 4.85 3.34 -13.15
N PHE A 110 4.36 3.05 -11.94
CA PHE A 110 3.41 3.92 -11.26
C PHE A 110 3.99 5.28 -10.91
N ILE A 111 5.22 5.32 -10.41
CA ILE A 111 5.98 6.54 -10.09
C ILE A 111 6.19 7.37 -11.36
N SER A 112 6.64 6.71 -12.44
CA SER A 112 6.84 7.35 -13.75
C SER A 112 5.54 7.89 -14.33
N ASP A 113 4.49 7.07 -14.36
CA ASP A 113 3.17 7.47 -14.86
C ASP A 113 2.60 8.59 -13.98
N GLY A 114 2.79 8.55 -12.67
CA GLY A 114 2.28 9.51 -11.70
C GLY A 114 3.03 10.84 -11.68
N GLY A 115 4.28 10.86 -12.15
CA GLY A 115 5.17 12.01 -12.04
C GLY A 115 5.43 12.42 -10.59
N TRP A 116 5.46 11.44 -9.68
CA TRP A 116 5.60 11.62 -8.23
C TRP A 116 6.76 10.77 -7.73
N GLN A 117 7.64 11.31 -6.87
CA GLN A 117 8.76 10.58 -6.27
C GLN A 117 8.60 10.49 -4.75
N PRO A 118 8.08 9.36 -4.24
CA PRO A 118 7.88 9.21 -2.82
C PRO A 118 9.21 9.25 -2.05
N GLY A 119 9.26 9.94 -0.91
CA GLY A 119 10.45 9.99 -0.06
C GLY A 119 10.85 8.63 0.51
N ARG A 120 9.87 7.72 0.63
CA ARG A 120 10.08 6.30 0.97
C ARG A 120 9.16 5.41 0.16
N ILE A 121 9.65 4.23 -0.19
CA ILE A 121 8.88 3.24 -0.94
C ILE A 121 9.08 1.86 -0.32
N ALA A 122 8.00 1.13 -0.12
CA ALA A 122 8.03 -0.29 0.25
C ALA A 122 7.10 -1.12 -0.66
N SER A 123 7.46 -2.39 -0.88
CA SER A 123 6.64 -3.34 -1.61
C SER A 123 6.38 -4.55 -0.72
N PHE A 124 5.10 -4.82 -0.44
CA PHE A 124 4.66 -5.89 0.44
C PHE A 124 3.97 -6.99 -0.36
N ALA A 125 4.22 -8.23 0.05
CA ALA A 125 3.45 -9.36 -0.42
C ALA A 125 1.99 -9.23 0.02
N GLY A 126 1.07 -9.56 -0.88
CA GLY A 126 -0.37 -9.49 -0.63
C GLY A 126 -0.93 -10.77 0.01
N ALA A 127 -2.20 -11.03 -0.29
CA ALA A 127 -2.91 -12.23 0.14
C ALA A 127 -3.70 -12.84 -1.04
N LEU A 128 -3.81 -14.17 -1.06
CA LEU A 128 -4.74 -14.92 -1.90
C LEU A 128 -6.06 -15.07 -1.13
N LEU A 129 -7.02 -14.20 -1.42
CA LEU A 129 -8.31 -14.18 -0.74
C LEU A 129 -9.35 -15.00 -1.53
N TYR A 130 -9.10 -16.30 -1.70
CA TYR A 130 -9.95 -17.18 -2.52
C TYR A 130 -11.42 -17.13 -2.14
N THR A 131 -11.71 -17.04 -0.83
CA THR A 131 -13.08 -17.01 -0.32
C THR A 131 -13.85 -15.77 -0.79
N ARG A 132 -13.15 -14.68 -1.08
CA ARG A 132 -13.70 -13.40 -1.56
C ARG A 132 -13.77 -13.30 -3.07
N TYR A 133 -13.12 -14.22 -3.80
CA TYR A 133 -13.13 -14.22 -5.27
C TYR A 133 -14.44 -14.78 -5.82
N ASN A 134 -14.90 -14.19 -6.92
CA ASN A 134 -15.96 -14.79 -7.73
C ASN A 134 -15.49 -16.13 -8.34
N PRO A 135 -16.40 -17.03 -8.75
CA PRO A 135 -16.04 -18.38 -9.21
C PRO A 135 -15.04 -18.40 -10.37
N PHE A 136 -15.13 -17.45 -11.30
CA PHE A 136 -14.24 -17.35 -12.46
C PHE A 136 -12.81 -16.94 -12.06
N ILE A 137 -12.69 -15.88 -11.25
CA ILE A 137 -11.40 -15.41 -10.73
C ILE A 137 -10.78 -16.49 -9.82
N ARG A 138 -11.60 -17.17 -9.02
CA ARG A 138 -11.14 -18.27 -8.16
C ARG A 138 -10.53 -19.41 -8.98
N LEU A 139 -11.18 -19.82 -10.08
CA LEU A 139 -10.65 -20.85 -10.98
C LEU A 139 -9.35 -20.40 -11.66
N LEU A 140 -9.31 -19.18 -12.19
CA LEU A 140 -8.11 -18.63 -12.83
C LEU A 140 -6.93 -18.56 -11.86
N MET A 141 -7.14 -18.02 -10.67
CA MET A 141 -6.08 -17.91 -9.65
C MET A 141 -5.58 -19.29 -9.23
N ARG A 142 -6.48 -20.28 -9.05
CA ARG A 142 -6.09 -21.66 -8.75
C ARG A 142 -5.16 -22.25 -9.81
N LEU A 143 -5.41 -21.98 -11.10
CA LEU A 143 -4.55 -22.45 -12.18
C LEU A 143 -3.18 -21.76 -12.16
N ILE A 144 -3.15 -20.42 -12.04
CA ILE A 144 -1.89 -19.65 -12.01
C ILE A 144 -1.04 -20.06 -10.83
N VAL A 145 -1.63 -20.11 -9.63
CA VAL A 145 -0.95 -20.48 -8.39
C VAL A 145 -0.51 -21.94 -8.42
N GLY A 146 -1.34 -22.85 -8.96
CA GLY A 146 -0.97 -24.25 -9.14
C GLY A 146 0.23 -24.44 -10.07
N MET A 147 0.31 -23.70 -11.19
CA MET A 147 1.50 -23.70 -12.07
C MET A 147 2.74 -23.13 -11.37
N ALA A 148 2.55 -22.16 -10.47
CA ALA A 148 3.60 -21.54 -9.68
C ALA A 148 3.99 -22.36 -8.42
N GLY A 149 3.39 -23.53 -8.20
CA GLY A 149 3.66 -24.40 -7.05
C GLY A 149 3.09 -23.91 -5.71
N GLY A 150 2.12 -22.99 -5.73
CA GLY A 150 1.49 -22.48 -4.51
C GLY A 150 0.21 -23.19 -4.11
N GLU A 151 -0.47 -22.61 -3.13
CA GLU A 151 -1.63 -23.18 -2.47
C GLU A 151 -2.90 -23.07 -3.31
N THR A 152 -3.51 -24.22 -3.61
CA THR A 152 -4.66 -24.35 -4.51
C THR A 152 -5.97 -24.70 -3.79
N ASP A 153 -5.95 -24.87 -2.47
CA ASP A 153 -7.17 -25.04 -1.67
C ASP A 153 -7.92 -23.71 -1.59
N THR A 154 -8.92 -23.57 -2.48
CA THR A 154 -9.72 -22.35 -2.60
C THR A 154 -10.79 -22.19 -1.50
N SER A 155 -10.86 -23.09 -0.53
CA SER A 155 -11.79 -22.99 0.61
C SER A 155 -11.30 -22.03 1.71
N ARG A 156 -10.03 -21.62 1.66
CA ARG A 156 -9.40 -20.72 2.64
C ARG A 156 -8.64 -19.60 1.95
N ASP A 157 -8.30 -18.58 2.72
CA ASP A 157 -7.45 -17.48 2.30
C ASP A 157 -6.01 -17.72 2.75
N TYR A 158 -5.03 -17.25 1.97
CA TYR A 158 -3.60 -17.32 2.29
C TYR A 158 -3.01 -15.92 2.35
N GLU A 159 -2.34 -15.59 3.46
CA GLU A 159 -1.71 -14.30 3.66
C GLU A 159 -0.19 -14.45 3.59
N TYR A 160 0.44 -13.68 2.70
CA TYR A 160 1.90 -13.68 2.50
C TYR A 160 2.53 -12.37 2.98
N THR A 161 1.72 -11.44 3.49
CA THR A 161 2.20 -10.16 3.99
C THR A 161 3.16 -10.37 5.15
N ASP A 162 4.40 -9.92 4.98
CA ASP A 162 5.36 -9.78 6.07
C ASP A 162 4.95 -8.59 6.94
N TRP A 163 4.21 -8.88 8.02
CA TRP A 163 3.73 -7.87 8.95
C TRP A 163 4.87 -7.18 9.71
N GLU A 164 5.99 -7.85 9.95
CA GLU A 164 7.15 -7.22 10.57
C GLU A 164 7.79 -6.20 9.63
N ALA A 165 7.83 -6.46 8.31
CA ALA A 165 8.26 -5.48 7.33
C ALA A 165 7.31 -4.27 7.27
N VAL A 166 5.99 -4.48 7.38
CA VAL A 166 5.01 -3.38 7.45
C VAL A 166 5.23 -2.52 8.70
N GLU A 167 5.45 -3.15 9.85
CA GLU A 167 5.71 -2.43 11.10
C GLU A 167 7.05 -1.68 11.07
N ARG A 168 8.11 -2.29 10.53
CA ARG A 168 9.40 -1.61 10.33
C ARG A 168 9.27 -0.39 9.43
N PHE A 169 8.57 -0.52 8.31
CA PHE A 169 8.32 0.61 7.41
C PHE A 169 7.62 1.77 8.13
N ALA A 170 6.58 1.48 8.92
CA ALA A 170 5.86 2.49 9.68
C ALA A 170 6.72 3.10 10.80
N ALA A 171 7.53 2.29 11.49
CA ALA A 171 8.43 2.75 12.54
C ALA A 171 9.56 3.66 11.98
N GLU A 172 10.10 3.34 10.80
CA GLU A 172 11.07 4.20 10.13
C GLU A 172 10.47 5.55 9.72
N LEU A 173 9.21 5.56 9.30
CA LEU A 173 8.49 6.80 9.03
C LEU A 173 8.26 7.62 10.32
N ASP A 174 7.82 6.98 11.40
CA ASP A 174 7.70 7.61 12.72
C ASP A 174 9.01 8.30 13.14
N LEU A 175 10.14 7.60 13.01
CA LEU A 175 11.46 8.16 13.35
C LEU A 175 11.83 9.41 12.54
N GLN A 176 11.40 9.50 11.28
CA GLN A 176 11.64 10.68 10.43
C GLN A 176 10.74 11.86 10.79
N LEU A 177 9.53 11.59 11.26
CA LEU A 177 8.55 12.63 11.62
C LEU A 177 8.79 13.21 13.01
N ARG A 178 9.65 12.57 13.81
CA ARG A 178 10.09 13.14 15.09
C ARG A 178 10.95 14.37 14.81
N PRO A 179 10.70 15.51 15.48
CA PRO A 179 11.56 16.67 15.35
C PRO A 179 12.99 16.25 15.71
N ALA A 180 13.97 16.69 14.91
CA ALA A 180 15.38 16.55 15.26
C ALA A 180 15.52 17.10 16.68
N ARG A 181 15.85 16.24 17.65
CA ARG A 181 16.10 16.69 19.02
C ARG A 181 17.12 17.82 18.93
N ALA A 182 16.71 19.03 19.31
CA ALA A 182 17.65 20.11 19.56
C ALA A 182 18.63 19.58 20.60
N ALA A 183 19.88 19.39 20.18
CA ALA A 183 21.01 19.14 21.05
C ALA A 183 21.38 20.44 21.77
#